data_AF-A0A5J4SWH3-F1
#
_entry.id   AF-A0A5J4SWH3-F1
#
_cell.length_a   1.000
_cell.length_b   1.000
_cell.length_c   1.000
_cell.angle_alpha   90.00
_cell.angle_beta   90.00
_cell.angle_gamma   90.00
#
_symmetry.space_group_name_H-M   'P 1'
#
loop_
_entity.id
_entity.type
_entity.pdbx_description
1 polymer ?
#
loop_
_entity_poly.entity_id
_entity_poly.type
_entity_poly.pdbx_seq_one_letter_code
_entity_poly.pdbx_strand_id
1 'polypeptide(L)'
;SLSTLPPLIAQRLINQGLNVSLLCWTFDFIGTNPEESIDDVSVVHVPQNWNIICEDARYVGIYFALFNNQLVTDNDKAKCLQIIAQFVSVRTSIFSSTAV
;
A
#
# COMPACT_ATOMS: atom_id res chain seq x y z
N SER A 1 -9.18 1.10 20.80
CA SER A 1 -9.51 1.93 19.62
C SER A 1 -8.51 3.08 19.57
N LEU A 2 -8.13 3.63 18.41
CA LEU A 2 -7.22 4.79 18.37
C LEU A 2 -7.72 5.96 19.24
N SER A 3 -9.04 6.05 19.45
CA SER A 3 -9.69 7.03 20.32
C SER A 3 -9.39 6.89 21.82
N THR A 4 -8.82 5.76 22.27
CA THR A 4 -8.46 5.55 23.69
C THR A 4 -7.03 5.97 24.01
N LEU A 5 -6.24 6.32 23.00
CA LEU A 5 -4.85 6.76 23.16
C LEU A 5 -4.78 8.29 23.24
N PRO A 6 -3.80 8.85 23.97
CA PRO A 6 -3.51 10.27 23.90
C PRO A 6 -3.26 10.70 22.44
N PRO A 7 -3.79 11.87 21.99
CA PRO A 7 -3.75 12.26 20.57
C PRO A 7 -2.36 12.21 19.94
N LEU A 8 -1.35 12.68 20.68
CA LEU A 8 0.05 12.67 20.22
C LEU A 8 0.60 11.25 20.02
N ILE A 9 0.22 10.31 20.89
CA ILE A 9 0.64 8.90 20.77
C ILE A 9 -0.07 8.25 19.59
N ALA A 10 -1.38 8.49 19.44
CA ALA A 10 -2.15 8.00 18.31
C ALA A 10 -1.56 8.50 16.97
N GLN A 11 -1.27 9.81 16.88
CA GLN A 11 -0.65 10.41 15.70
C GLN A 11 0.72 9.79 15.38
N ARG A 12 1.59 9.61 16.38
CA ARG A 12 2.89 8.96 16.19
C ARG A 12 2.75 7.53 15.68
N LEU A 13 1.82 6.77 16.24
CA LEU A 13 1.56 5.40 15.82
C LEU A 13 1.06 5.34 14.37
N ILE A 14 0.14 6.23 13.99
CA ILE A 14 -0.32 6.34 12.59
C ILE A 14 0.86 6.65 11.67
N ASN A 15 1.66 7.66 12.01
CA ASN A 15 2.80 8.06 11.20
C ASN A 15 3.80 6.92 10.98
N GLN A 16 4.14 6.18 12.04
CA GLN A 16 5.04 5.02 11.94
C GLN A 16 4.43 3.90 11.10
N GLY A 17 3.14 3.58 11.30
CA GLY A 17 2.44 2.58 10.51
C GLY A 17 2.36 2.95 9.02
N LEU A 18 2.14 4.23 8.71
CA LEU A 18 2.16 4.74 7.33
C LEU A 18 3.56 4.67 6.71
N ASN A 19 4.62 4.97 7.47
CA ASN A 19 6.00 4.83 6.97
C ASN A 19 6.32 3.38 6.59
N VAL A 20 5.99 2.43 7.46
CA VAL A 20 6.20 1.01 7.20
C VAL A 20 5.37 0.56 6.00
N SER A 21 4.09 0.93 5.95
CA SER A 21 3.22 0.60 4.82
C SER A 21 3.78 1.15 3.51
N LEU A 22 4.21 2.41 3.49
CA LEU A 22 4.78 3.04 2.31
C LEU A 22 6.02 2.29 1.85
N LEU A 23 6.95 1.97 2.76
CA LEU A 23 8.14 1.18 2.44
C LEU A 23 7.77 -0.17 1.80
N CYS A 24 6.76 -0.87 2.33
CA CYS A 24 6.29 -2.13 1.74
C CYS A 24 5.73 -1.96 0.32
N TRP A 25 4.99 -0.88 0.05
CA TRP A 25 4.34 -0.64 -1.26
C TRP A 25 5.25 0.02 -2.30
N THR A 26 6.35 0.64 -1.87
CA THR A 26 7.36 1.22 -2.77
C THR A 26 8.63 0.38 -2.88
N PHE A 27 8.70 -0.73 -2.14
CA PHE A 27 9.83 -1.65 -2.25
C PHE A 27 9.84 -2.28 -3.64
N ASP A 28 11.00 -2.23 -4.29
CA ASP A 28 11.21 -2.90 -5.55
C ASP A 28 11.56 -4.37 -5.28
N PHE A 29 10.64 -5.27 -5.60
CA PHE A 29 10.85 -6.71 -5.42
C PHE A 29 11.70 -7.34 -6.55
N ILE A 30 12.12 -6.57 -7.56
CA ILE A 30 13.00 -7.05 -8.63
C ILE A 30 14.25 -7.71 -8.04
N GLY A 31 14.46 -8.99 -8.38
CA GLY A 31 15.62 -9.78 -7.96
C GLY A 31 15.55 -10.40 -6.56
N THR A 32 14.44 -10.26 -5.82
CA THR A 32 14.26 -10.91 -4.50
C THR A 32 13.64 -12.30 -4.57
N ASN A 33 13.11 -12.69 -5.74
CA ASN A 33 12.57 -14.02 -5.99
C ASN A 33 13.48 -14.75 -6.99
N PRO A 34 14.13 -15.87 -6.61
CA PRO A 34 15.12 -16.55 -7.47
C PRO A 34 14.51 -17.28 -8.68
N GLU A 35 13.18 -17.31 -8.84
CA GLU A 35 12.51 -18.10 -9.88
C GLU A 35 11.82 -17.31 -11.01
N GLU A 36 11.82 -15.96 -10.99
CA GLU A 36 11.19 -15.19 -12.08
C GLU A 36 12.22 -14.81 -13.16
N SER A 37 12.06 -15.46 -14.32
CA SER A 37 12.76 -15.18 -15.57
C SER A 37 12.56 -13.72 -16.03
N ILE A 38 13.63 -13.18 -16.60
CA ILE A 38 14.00 -11.78 -16.86
C ILE A 38 13.10 -10.94 -17.79
N ASP A 39 11.89 -11.36 -18.15
CA ASP A 39 11.26 -10.81 -19.37
C ASP A 39 10.25 -9.65 -19.22
N ASP A 40 9.90 -9.15 -18.03
CA ASP A 40 8.98 -7.99 -17.90
C ASP A 40 9.45 -6.90 -16.91
N VAL A 41 10.43 -6.10 -17.35
CA VAL A 41 11.05 -4.97 -16.60
C VAL A 41 10.08 -3.80 -16.30
N SER A 42 8.79 -3.89 -16.64
CA SER A 42 7.83 -2.78 -16.49
C SER A 42 6.69 -3.03 -15.51
N VAL A 43 6.63 -4.22 -14.89
CA VAL A 43 5.59 -4.58 -13.94
C VAL A 43 6.12 -4.44 -12.51
N VAL A 44 5.42 -3.68 -11.66
CA VAL A 44 5.68 -3.72 -10.21
C VAL A 44 5.19 -5.08 -9.70
N HIS A 45 6.11 -6.04 -9.61
CA HIS A 45 5.83 -7.38 -9.08
C HIS A 45 5.67 -7.27 -7.56
N VAL A 46 4.44 -7.38 -7.05
CA VAL A 46 4.21 -7.64 -5.62
C VAL A 46 4.25 -9.15 -5.37
N PRO A 47 4.62 -9.60 -4.16
CA PRO A 47 4.52 -11.00 -3.80
C PRO A 47 3.12 -11.57 -4.07
N GLN A 48 3.00 -12.74 -4.71
CA GLN A 48 1.71 -13.31 -5.11
C GLN A 48 0.73 -13.53 -3.93
N ASN A 49 1.26 -13.75 -2.73
CA ASN A 49 0.45 -13.85 -1.50
C ASN A 49 -0.21 -12.51 -1.09
N TRP A 50 0.17 -11.38 -1.69
CA TRP A 50 -0.48 -10.08 -1.48
C TRP A 50 -1.73 -9.89 -2.34
N ASN A 51 -2.01 -10.78 -3.30
CA ASN A 51 -3.23 -10.71 -4.11
C ASN A 51 -4.50 -10.65 -3.24
N ILE A 52 -4.54 -11.42 -2.15
CA ILE A 52 -5.67 -11.41 -1.19
C ILE A 52 -5.87 -10.01 -0.58
N ILE A 53 -4.78 -9.27 -0.36
CA ILE A 53 -4.81 -7.90 0.18
C ILE A 53 -5.23 -6.91 -0.91
N CYS A 54 -4.75 -7.09 -2.15
CA CYS A 54 -5.08 -6.24 -3.29
C CYS A 54 -6.54 -6.40 -3.76
N GLU A 55 -7.10 -7.61 -3.67
CA GLU A 55 -8.48 -7.93 -4.07
C GLU A 55 -9.52 -7.40 -3.07
N ASP A 56 -9.15 -7.26 -1.81
CA ASP A 56 -10.04 -6.79 -0.76
C ASP A 56 -9.95 -5.27 -0.58
N ALA A 57 -10.98 -4.58 -1.09
CA ALA A 57 -11.12 -3.13 -1.03
C ALA A 57 -11.13 -2.56 0.40
N ARG A 58 -11.34 -3.38 1.44
CA ARG A 58 -11.28 -2.92 2.84
C ARG A 58 -9.88 -2.44 3.21
N TYR A 59 -8.82 -3.04 2.67
CA TYR A 59 -7.45 -2.65 2.97
C TYR A 59 -7.12 -1.27 2.40
N VAL A 60 -7.48 -1.00 1.15
CA VAL A 60 -7.33 0.36 0.58
C VAL A 60 -8.22 1.38 1.30
N GLY A 61 -9.40 0.96 1.77
CA GLY A 61 -10.33 1.77 2.55
C GLY A 61 -9.73 2.33 3.85
N ILE A 62 -8.78 1.62 4.48
CA ILE A 62 -8.09 2.10 5.68
C ILE A 62 -7.30 3.39 5.38
N TYR A 63 -6.62 3.47 4.23
CA TYR A 63 -5.83 4.65 3.86
C TYR A 63 -6.73 5.85 3.52
N PHE A 64 -7.90 5.63 2.91
CA PHE A 64 -8.91 6.67 2.71
C PHE A 64 -9.49 7.18 4.04
N ALA A 65 -9.74 6.29 5.00
CA ALA A 65 -10.20 6.68 6.33
C ALA A 65 -9.13 7.48 7.10
N LEU A 66 -7.86 7.09 6.97
CA LEU A 66 -6.74 7.82 7.57
C LEU A 66 -6.51 9.18 6.91
N PHE A 67 -6.67 9.30 5.59
CA PHE A 67 -6.55 10.57 4.87
C PHE A 67 -7.53 11.63 5.40
N ASN A 68 -8.76 11.21 5.76
CA ASN A 68 -9.79 12.10 6.31
C ASN A 68 -9.71 12.27 7.84
N ASN A 69 -8.75 11.62 8.50
CA ASN A 69 -8.65 11.65 9.96
C ASN A 69 -7.99 12.95 10.45
N GLN A 70 -8.55 13.58 11.49
CA GLN A 70 -8.02 14.84 12.03
C GLN A 70 -6.67 14.69 12.74
N LEU A 71 -6.28 13.47 13.10
CA LEU A 71 -5.02 13.18 13.78
C LEU A 71 -3.81 13.12 12.83
N VAL A 72 -4.02 13.15 11.52
CA VAL A 72 -2.93 13.03 10.54
C VAL A 72 -2.48 14.38 10.00
N THR A 73 -1.18 14.54 9.80
CA THR A 73 -0.61 15.75 9.20
C THR A 73 -0.77 15.75 7.68
N ASP A 74 -0.54 16.89 7.02
CA ASP A 74 -0.59 16.93 5.55
C ASP A 74 0.50 16.05 4.90
N ASN A 75 1.65 15.87 5.56
CA ASN A 75 2.66 14.92 5.12
C ASN A 75 2.16 13.47 5.21
N ASP A 76 1.41 13.12 6.26
CA ASP A 76 0.81 11.79 6.40
C ASP A 76 -0.28 11.55 5.36
N LYS A 77 -1.08 12.58 5.03
CA LYS A 77 -2.06 12.51 3.93
C LYS A 77 -1.38 12.25 2.58
N ALA A 78 -0.24 12.88 2.33
CA ALA A 78 0.53 12.64 1.11
C ALA A 78 0.98 11.17 1.01
N LYS A 79 1.42 10.57 2.13
CA LYS A 79 1.77 9.14 2.18
C LYS A 79 0.56 8.24 1.92
N CYS A 80 -0.61 8.56 2.49
CA CYS A 80 -1.84 7.82 2.19
C CYS A 80 -2.14 7.81 0.69
N LEU A 81 -2.05 8.96 0.02
CA LEU A 81 -2.29 9.06 -1.43
C LEU A 81 -1.25 8.27 -2.24
N GLN A 82 0.03 8.32 -1.84
CA GLN A 82 1.07 7.52 -2.49
C GLN A 82 0.79 6.02 -2.37
N ILE A 83 0.44 5.54 -1.18
CA ILE A 83 0.10 4.12 -0.97
C ILE A 83 -1.11 3.71 -1.82
N ILE A 84 -2.15 4.55 -1.87
CA ILE A 84 -3.34 4.29 -2.69
C ILE A 84 -2.98 4.22 -4.18
N ALA A 85 -2.12 5.13 -4.67
CA ALA A 85 -1.65 5.10 -6.05
C ALA A 85 -0.92 3.78 -6.36
N GLN A 86 -0.06 3.31 -5.45
CA GLN A 86 0.65 2.04 -5.64
C GLN A 86 -0.30 0.84 -5.68
N PHE A 87 -1.33 0.80 -4.81
CA PHE A 87 -2.38 -0.23 -4.88
C PHE A 87 -3.06 -0.30 -6.25
N VAL A 88 -3.35 0.86 -6.86
CA VAL A 88 -3.99 0.93 -8.18
C VAL A 88 -3.01 0.47 -9.28
N SER A 89 -1.73 0.82 -9.19
CA SER A 89 -0.69 0.42 -10.14
C SER A 89 -0.44 -1.09 -10.15
N VAL A 90 -0.54 -1.75 -8.99
CA VAL A 90 -0.42 -3.21 -8.86
C VAL A 90 -1.59 -3.92 -9.55
N ARG A 91 -2.78 -3.32 -9.50
CA ARG A 91 -4.01 -3.88 -10.07
C ARG A 91 -3.88 -4.10 -11.59
N THR A 92 -3.21 -3.22 -12.32
CA THR A 92 -3.04 -3.35 -13.77
C THR A 92 -2.06 -4.44 -14.21
N SER A 93 -1.23 -4.95 -13.29
CA SER A 93 -0.29 -6.05 -13.55
C SER A 93 -0.92 -7.43 -13.34
N ILE A 94 -1.76 -7.58 -12.32
CA ILE A 94 -2.35 -8.86 -11.91
C ILE A 94 -3.46 -9.31 -12.87
N PHE A 95 -4.21 -8.36 -13.45
CA PHE A 95 -5.25 -8.67 -14.42
C PHE A 95 -4.63 -8.82 -15.82
N SER A 96 -4.01 -9.98 -16.06
CA SER A 96 -3.79 -10.44 -17.43
C SER A 96 -5.15 -10.55 -18.11
N SER A 97 -5.37 -9.70 -19.10
CA SER A 97 -6.56 -9.70 -19.94
C SER A 97 -6.69 -11.06 -20.64
N THR A 98 -7.52 -11.95 -20.11
CA THR A 98 -8.24 -12.91 -20.97
C THR A 98 -9.37 -12.14 -21.64
N ALA A 99 -8.98 -11.30 -22.61
CA ALA A 99 -9.91 -10.84 -23.63
C ALA A 99 -10.17 -12.05 -24.53
N VAL A 100 -11.46 -12.36 -24.62
CA VAL A 100 -12.11 -13.43 -25.37
C VAL A 100 -11.71 -13.42 -26.85
#